data_AF-A0A673KJS9-F1
#
_entry.id   AF-A0A673KJS9-F1
#
_cell.length_a   1.000
_cell.length_b   1.000
_cell.length_c   1.000
_cell.angle_alpha   90.00
_cell.angle_beta   90.00
_cell.angle_gamma   90.00
#
_symmetry.space_group_name_H-M   'P 1'
#
loop_
_entity.id
_entity.type
_entity.pdbx_description
1 polymer ?
#
loop_
_entity_poly.entity_id
_entity_poly.type
_entity_poly.pdbx_seq_one_letter_code
_entity_poly.pdbx_strand_id
1 'polypeptide(L)'
;VSDLVSLSAGARIQAIRSLPMPFNERKTIRLTSFVIIHLCNISNNAPIQSFRRFRGSLASARQHLIIWQDTLKEIGGRFGTSVLSYFLFLKWLLQFNLFSLIINFCFITMPQIVHAPNISSITGFRGLELLTGVGYFNQTVLFYGGYNGEVIVSKPAYNMQLAYFFTIAAYLKDLVFFLLLLSMSRSFQKNFVLETGPVSGEAWRLLCSWDFSVVNEKAIQYNKNNLAIQLKASTLLLPVVVSLINLIVPLLYSLISTIESYSNPRAKIYISIIRSVILKMSILGILCFYWLNFVPDNISVGCWESFVGQSVYRLLIIDFIFCLLGIFFGEFLRNVIGTMCIQSLGVPEFDIARNVLDLIYAQTLAWIGIYFSPLLPVMQVLKLFIIFYLKKISLSMNCQPPKHTGRAAQIQTVFIALLFFPSFVGVLSMVAFTVWSLKPSDQCGPFQGLDTPFHTIFNWTDSIQDFPESNWVWWIFENILRSELFYYLISLIVLVITYFLWQIIQGRKQLIKTLREQIVNEGKDKAFLLNKLQNLQKERREMASYRPQVRVSRVLSGLTYFLFASSYR
;
A
#
# COMPACT_ATOMS: atom_id res chain seq x y z
N VAL A 1 -14.81 -0.88 57.85
CA VAL A 1 -13.49 -0.61 57.21
C VAL A 1 -13.43 -1.20 55.81
N SER A 2 -13.91 -2.43 55.59
CA SER A 2 -14.10 -3.04 54.25
C SER A 2 -14.75 -2.09 53.24
N ASP A 3 -15.85 -1.44 53.64
CA ASP A 3 -16.64 -0.58 52.75
C ASP A 3 -15.97 0.76 52.47
N LEU A 4 -14.97 1.14 53.27
CA LEU A 4 -14.18 2.36 53.07
C LEU A 4 -13.03 2.14 52.09
N VAL A 5 -12.58 0.90 51.89
CA VAL A 5 -11.47 0.56 50.98
C VAL A 5 -11.89 0.65 49.51
N SER A 6 -13.17 0.43 49.19
CA SER A 6 -13.73 0.54 47.84
C SER A 6 -13.99 1.98 47.39
N LEU A 7 -13.93 2.96 48.29
CA LEU A 7 -14.23 4.37 48.00
C LEU A 7 -12.99 5.18 47.59
N SER A 8 -13.21 6.19 46.73
CA SER A 8 -12.17 7.14 46.32
C SER A 8 -11.62 7.94 47.51
N ALA A 9 -10.37 8.43 47.42
CA ALA A 9 -9.67 9.05 48.55
C ALA A 9 -10.45 10.23 49.18
N GLY A 10 -11.09 11.07 48.36
CA GLY A 10 -11.92 12.18 48.84
C GLY A 10 -13.21 11.71 49.51
N ALA A 11 -13.94 10.79 48.88
CA ALA A 11 -15.19 10.24 49.41
C ALA A 11 -14.98 9.49 50.73
N ARG A 12 -13.86 8.77 50.87
CA ARG A 12 -13.47 8.09 52.12
C ARG A 12 -13.24 9.06 53.27
N ILE A 13 -12.53 10.17 53.04
CA ILE A 13 -12.27 11.16 54.09
C ILE A 13 -13.58 11.81 54.55
N GLN A 14 -14.49 12.06 53.60
CA GLN A 14 -15.80 12.62 53.89
C GLN A 14 -16.69 11.64 54.65
N ALA A 15 -16.72 10.37 54.25
CA ALA A 15 -17.45 9.31 54.97
C ALA A 15 -16.91 9.07 56.39
N ILE A 16 -15.59 9.13 56.60
CA ILE A 16 -15.02 9.00 57.94
C ILE A 16 -15.33 10.23 58.80
N ARG A 17 -15.48 11.42 58.20
CA ARG A 17 -15.86 12.65 58.93
C ARG A 17 -17.33 12.65 59.35
N SER A 18 -18.22 12.00 58.60
CA SER A 18 -19.65 11.95 58.88
C SER A 18 -20.07 10.91 59.92
N LEU A 19 -19.19 10.01 60.34
CA LEU A 19 -19.51 8.98 61.34
C LEU A 19 -19.60 9.56 62.76
N PRO A 20 -20.69 9.41 63.53
CA PRO A 20 -20.80 9.94 64.89
C PRO A 20 -19.98 9.10 65.89
N MET A 21 -18.69 9.42 66.03
CA MET A 21 -17.75 8.66 66.86
C MET A 21 -16.59 9.54 67.36
N PRO A 22 -15.94 9.19 68.49
CA PRO A 22 -14.89 10.00 69.09
C PRO A 22 -13.66 10.17 68.19
N PHE A 23 -12.94 11.28 68.35
CA PHE A 23 -11.83 11.65 67.48
C PHE A 23 -10.70 10.60 67.42
N ASN A 24 -10.38 9.96 68.57
CA ASN A 24 -9.31 8.97 68.64
C ASN A 24 -9.60 7.71 67.82
N GLU A 25 -10.84 7.21 67.85
CA GLU A 25 -11.24 6.06 67.05
C GLU A 25 -11.26 6.38 65.55
N ARG A 26 -11.69 7.61 65.17
CA ARG A 26 -11.61 8.07 63.77
C ARG A 26 -10.17 8.10 63.26
N LYS A 27 -9.20 8.46 64.12
CA LYS A 27 -7.77 8.48 63.78
C LYS A 27 -7.24 7.08 63.53
N THR A 28 -7.60 6.11 64.38
CA THR A 28 -7.25 4.70 64.20
C THR A 28 -7.80 4.15 62.89
N ILE A 29 -9.09 4.36 62.60
CA ILE A 29 -9.72 3.89 61.35
C ILE A 29 -9.03 4.49 60.10
N ARG A 30 -8.62 5.76 60.12
CA ARG A 30 -7.87 6.37 59.00
C ARG A 30 -6.53 5.69 58.77
N LEU A 31 -5.78 5.39 59.84
CA LEU A 31 -4.49 4.69 59.74
C LEU A 31 -4.67 3.27 59.19
N THR A 32 -5.64 2.50 59.72
CA THR A 32 -5.87 1.12 59.29
C THR A 32 -6.33 1.06 57.83
N SER A 33 -7.19 1.99 57.41
CA SER A 33 -7.65 2.10 56.01
C SER A 33 -6.50 2.38 55.05
N PHE A 34 -5.56 3.23 55.44
CA PHE A 34 -4.42 3.62 54.62
C PHE A 34 -3.41 2.48 54.46
N VAL A 35 -3.11 1.76 55.56
CA VAL A 35 -2.21 0.59 55.55
C VAL A 35 -2.78 -0.54 54.70
N ILE A 36 -4.08 -0.85 54.82
CA ILE A 36 -4.73 -1.90 54.03
C ILE A 36 -4.69 -1.59 52.53
N ILE A 37 -4.89 -0.33 52.13
CA ILE A 37 -4.80 0.08 50.72
C ILE A 37 -3.37 -0.02 50.21
N HIS A 38 -2.39 0.36 51.03
CA HIS A 38 -0.98 0.27 50.64
C HIS A 38 -0.55 -1.18 50.43
N LEU A 39 -1.02 -2.11 51.26
CA LEU A 39 -0.81 -3.55 51.10
C LEU A 39 -1.56 -4.11 49.86
N CYS A 40 -2.79 -3.68 49.62
CA CYS A 40 -3.59 -4.15 48.49
C CYS A 40 -3.04 -3.65 47.14
N ASN A 41 -2.48 -2.43 47.09
CA ASN A 41 -1.79 -1.88 45.92
C ASN A 41 -0.48 -2.60 45.61
N ILE A 42 0.19 -3.19 46.60
CA ILE A 42 1.40 -3.99 46.39
C ILE A 42 1.03 -5.37 45.81
N SER A 43 -0.10 -5.96 46.23
CA SER A 43 -0.56 -7.28 45.78
C SER A 43 -1.16 -7.29 44.37
N ASN A 44 -1.92 -6.26 43.95
CA ASN A 44 -2.70 -6.29 42.69
C ASN A 44 -2.07 -5.55 41.50
N ASN A 45 -0.95 -4.84 41.67
CA ASN A 45 -0.36 -4.03 40.59
C ASN A 45 0.81 -4.69 39.83
N ALA A 46 1.27 -5.87 40.25
CA ALA A 46 2.39 -6.57 39.59
C ALA A 46 2.14 -6.88 38.09
N PRO A 47 0.99 -7.45 37.66
CA PRO A 47 0.78 -7.76 36.24
C PRO A 47 0.50 -6.49 35.41
N ILE A 48 -0.19 -5.49 35.96
CA ILE A 48 -0.57 -4.26 35.24
C ILE A 48 0.63 -3.32 35.04
N GLN A 49 1.52 -3.21 36.03
CA GLN A 49 2.76 -2.44 35.87
C GLN A 49 3.75 -3.14 34.94
N SER A 50 3.85 -4.47 35.00
CA SER A 50 4.67 -5.24 34.05
C SER A 50 4.16 -5.07 32.62
N PHE A 51 2.85 -5.14 32.39
CA PHE A 51 2.25 -4.89 31.08
C PHE A 51 2.44 -3.45 30.58
N ARG A 52 2.38 -2.44 31.46
CA ARG A 52 2.67 -1.04 31.12
C ARG A 52 4.15 -0.81 30.81
N ARG A 53 5.07 -1.43 31.56
CA ARG A 53 6.52 -1.38 31.31
C ARG A 53 6.88 -2.13 30.02
N PHE A 54 6.28 -3.29 29.79
CA PHE A 54 6.40 -4.02 28.52
C PHE A 54 5.86 -3.18 27.37
N ARG A 55 4.67 -2.56 27.49
CA ARG A 55 4.11 -1.67 26.46
C ARG A 55 4.96 -0.43 26.22
N GLY A 56 5.55 0.16 27.27
CA GLY A 56 6.49 1.28 27.17
C GLY A 56 7.80 0.87 26.48
N SER A 57 8.36 -0.27 26.87
CA SER A 57 9.55 -0.86 26.24
C SER A 57 9.29 -1.25 24.79
N LEU A 58 8.11 -1.78 24.48
CA LEU A 58 7.69 -2.12 23.12
C LEU A 58 7.46 -0.86 22.28
N ALA A 59 6.97 0.23 22.89
CA ALA A 59 6.82 1.53 22.23
C ALA A 59 8.17 2.20 21.93
N SER A 60 9.13 2.15 22.86
CA SER A 60 10.50 2.63 22.63
C SER A 60 11.29 1.74 21.66
N ALA A 61 11.17 0.42 21.77
CA ALA A 61 11.75 -0.51 20.79
C ALA A 61 11.14 -0.29 19.40
N ARG A 62 9.84 0.01 19.30
CA ARG A 62 9.19 0.38 18.05
C ARG A 62 9.77 1.65 17.43
N GLN A 63 10.19 2.64 18.23
CA GLN A 63 10.85 3.85 17.70
C GLN A 63 12.21 3.54 17.06
N HIS A 64 12.98 2.59 17.60
CA HIS A 64 14.24 2.13 17.00
C HIS A 64 14.05 1.12 15.86
N LEU A 65 12.95 0.35 15.84
CA LEU A 65 12.61 -0.62 14.78
C LEU A 65 12.01 0.04 13.53
N ILE A 66 11.76 1.35 13.53
CA ILE A 66 11.29 2.06 12.32
C ILE A 66 12.50 2.29 11.39
N ILE A 67 12.74 1.29 10.54
CA ILE A 67 13.76 1.31 9.49
C ILE A 67 13.69 2.62 8.68
N TRP A 68 14.84 3.28 8.52
CA TRP A 68 15.08 4.47 7.67
C TRP A 68 14.31 5.75 8.00
N GLN A 69 13.83 5.97 9.23
CA GLN A 69 13.09 7.18 9.55
C GLN A 69 13.88 8.48 9.31
N ASP A 70 15.16 8.52 9.70
CA ASP A 70 16.00 9.72 9.53
C ASP A 70 16.44 9.91 8.08
N THR A 71 16.75 8.83 7.37
CA THR A 71 17.05 8.87 5.93
C THR A 71 15.87 9.39 5.12
N LEU A 72 14.63 9.01 5.46
CA LEU A 72 13.43 9.52 4.80
C LEU A 72 13.22 11.01 5.08
N LYS A 73 13.47 11.49 6.30
CA LYS A 73 13.39 12.92 6.63
C LYS A 73 14.40 13.72 5.83
N GLU A 74 15.64 13.23 5.70
CA GLU A 74 16.69 13.86 4.90
C GLU A 74 16.29 13.94 3.42
N ILE A 75 15.83 12.84 2.83
CA ILE A 75 15.40 12.81 1.43
C ILE A 75 14.21 13.76 1.21
N GLY A 76 13.23 13.76 2.11
CA GLY A 76 12.08 14.66 2.02
C GLY A 76 12.45 16.14 2.15
N GLY A 77 13.43 16.45 3.00
CA GLY A 77 13.94 17.81 3.17
C GLY A 77 14.74 18.32 1.96
N ARG A 78 15.54 17.46 1.32
CA ARG A 78 16.41 17.84 0.19
C ARG A 78 15.71 17.78 -1.18
N PHE A 79 14.90 16.74 -1.43
CA PHE A 79 14.35 16.45 -2.77
C PHE A 79 12.82 16.65 -2.86
N GLY A 80 12.17 17.00 -1.75
CA GLY A 80 10.75 17.32 -1.71
C GLY A 80 9.83 16.11 -1.51
N THR A 81 8.54 16.42 -1.37
CA THR A 81 7.51 15.43 -0.96
C THR A 81 7.22 14.37 -2.01
N SER A 82 7.38 14.68 -3.30
CA SER A 82 7.09 13.72 -4.38
C SER A 82 8.08 12.56 -4.41
N VAL A 83 9.37 12.86 -4.22
CA VAL A 83 10.42 11.83 -4.14
C VAL A 83 10.30 11.06 -2.83
N LEU A 84 9.95 11.74 -1.73
CA LEU A 84 9.65 11.07 -0.47
C LEU A 84 8.53 10.02 -0.60
N SER A 85 7.46 10.31 -1.37
CA SER A 85 6.38 9.36 -1.60
C SER A 85 6.85 8.04 -2.22
N TYR A 86 7.87 8.05 -3.10
CA TYR A 86 8.47 6.85 -3.67
C TYR A 86 9.14 5.98 -2.59
N PHE A 87 10.00 6.56 -1.76
CA PHE A 87 10.69 5.81 -0.71
C PHE A 87 9.75 5.36 0.42
N LEU A 88 8.69 6.13 0.70
CA LEU A 88 7.61 5.70 1.60
C LEU A 88 6.86 4.49 1.04
N PHE A 89 6.58 4.48 -0.27
CA PHE A 89 5.96 3.34 -0.94
C PHE A 89 6.87 2.09 -0.90
N LEU A 90 8.16 2.26 -1.18
CA LEU A 90 9.14 1.16 -1.11
C LEU A 90 9.28 0.60 0.32
N LYS A 91 9.32 1.48 1.34
CA LYS A 91 9.32 1.06 2.75
C LYS A 91 8.06 0.30 3.13
N TRP A 92 6.91 0.74 2.66
CA TRP A 92 5.65 0.05 2.89
C TRP A 92 5.65 -1.34 2.23
N LEU A 93 6.15 -1.46 0.99
CA LEU A 93 6.33 -2.76 0.32
C LEU A 93 7.29 -3.67 1.09
N LEU A 94 8.40 -3.13 1.63
CA LEU A 94 9.34 -3.90 2.43
C LEU A 94 8.67 -4.46 3.69
N GLN A 95 7.93 -3.62 4.42
CA GLN A 95 7.19 -4.04 5.61
C GLN A 95 6.15 -5.11 5.29
N PHE A 96 5.47 -4.96 4.15
CA PHE A 96 4.51 -5.92 3.67
C PHE A 96 5.15 -7.30 3.36
N ASN A 97 6.26 -7.32 2.61
CA ASN A 97 6.96 -8.57 2.31
C ASN A 97 7.63 -9.19 3.54
N LEU A 98 8.05 -8.38 4.53
CA LEU A 98 8.56 -8.88 5.81
C LEU A 98 7.45 -9.56 6.62
N PHE A 99 6.25 -8.97 6.68
CA PHE A 99 5.09 -9.59 7.33
C PHE A 99 4.70 -10.90 6.63
N SER A 100 4.67 -10.89 5.29
CA SER A 100 4.44 -12.07 4.47
C SER A 100 5.45 -13.18 4.76
N LEU A 101 6.74 -12.83 4.84
CA LEU A 101 7.81 -13.76 5.19
C LEU A 101 7.57 -14.38 6.56
N ILE A 102 7.25 -13.58 7.59
CA ILE A 102 7.03 -14.09 8.94
C ILE A 102 5.86 -15.07 8.96
N ILE A 103 4.74 -14.76 8.31
CA ILE A 103 3.57 -15.64 8.26
C ILE A 103 3.92 -16.95 7.55
N ASN A 104 4.46 -16.90 6.33
CA ASN A 104 4.78 -18.10 5.56
C ASN A 104 5.87 -18.93 6.26
N PHE A 105 6.87 -18.27 6.84
CA PHE A 105 7.93 -18.97 7.57
C PHE A 105 7.39 -19.67 8.82
N CYS A 106 6.58 -19.00 9.64
CA CYS A 106 6.09 -19.59 10.89
C CYS A 106 5.09 -20.72 10.67
N PHE A 107 4.17 -20.59 9.71
CA PHE A 107 3.07 -21.55 9.53
C PHE A 107 3.32 -22.59 8.44
N ILE A 108 4.13 -22.31 7.42
CA ILE A 108 4.38 -23.26 6.33
C ILE A 108 5.79 -23.82 6.44
N THR A 109 6.81 -22.97 6.44
CA THR A 109 8.20 -23.41 6.30
C THR A 109 8.76 -24.07 7.56
N MET A 110 8.54 -23.47 8.74
CA MET A 110 9.13 -23.91 10.00
C MET A 110 8.64 -25.31 10.42
N PRO A 111 7.33 -25.64 10.38
CA PRO A 111 6.86 -26.99 10.68
C PRO A 111 7.47 -28.06 9.76
N GLN A 112 7.61 -27.75 8.47
CA GLN A 112 8.19 -28.67 7.48
C GLN A 112 9.69 -28.93 7.73
N ILE A 113 10.48 -27.89 8.01
CA ILE A 113 11.93 -28.04 8.26
C ILE A 113 12.20 -28.84 9.53
N VAL A 114 11.40 -28.65 10.58
CA VAL A 114 11.60 -29.31 11.88
C VAL A 114 11.37 -30.83 11.78
N HIS A 115 10.45 -31.28 10.93
CA HIS A 115 10.07 -32.69 10.83
C HIS A 115 10.60 -33.44 9.60
N ALA A 116 11.08 -32.75 8.56
CA ALA A 116 11.61 -33.40 7.36
C ALA A 116 13.09 -33.07 7.10
N PRO A 117 14.05 -33.79 7.71
CA PRO A 117 15.41 -33.81 7.21
C PRO A 117 15.62 -35.09 6.41
N ASN A 118 15.35 -35.06 5.12
CA ASN A 118 16.01 -36.03 4.22
C ASN A 118 16.36 -35.36 2.89
N ILE A 119 17.18 -34.32 2.99
CA ILE A 119 17.89 -33.78 1.82
C ILE A 119 18.97 -34.81 1.50
N SER A 120 18.72 -35.62 0.46
CA SER A 120 19.74 -36.51 -0.08
C SER A 120 20.90 -35.65 -0.60
N SER A 121 22.02 -35.68 0.11
CA SER A 121 23.18 -34.79 -0.03
C SER A 121 24.05 -35.07 -1.27
N ILE A 122 23.44 -35.24 -2.44
CA ILE A 122 24.17 -35.67 -3.65
C ILE A 122 24.45 -34.50 -4.62
N THR A 123 23.87 -33.31 -4.43
CA THR A 123 24.11 -32.16 -5.32
C THR A 123 24.87 -31.04 -4.61
N GLY A 124 26.13 -30.82 -5.01
CA GLY A 124 26.96 -29.73 -4.50
C GLY A 124 26.54 -28.36 -5.05
N PHE A 125 26.47 -27.36 -4.18
CA PHE A 125 26.10 -25.97 -4.52
C PHE A 125 27.22 -25.27 -5.31
N ARG A 126 26.94 -24.89 -6.56
CA ARG A 126 27.90 -24.18 -7.46
C ARG A 126 27.58 -22.70 -7.65
N GLY A 127 26.54 -22.17 -7.00
CA GLY A 127 26.12 -20.76 -7.09
C GLY A 127 25.25 -20.41 -8.31
N LEU A 128 25.46 -21.05 -9.47
CA LEU A 128 24.62 -20.85 -10.67
C LEU A 128 23.15 -21.25 -10.43
N GLU A 129 22.92 -22.19 -9.51
CA GLU A 129 21.60 -22.62 -9.06
C GLU A 129 20.78 -21.48 -8.42
N LEU A 130 21.43 -20.45 -7.89
CA LEU A 130 20.74 -19.26 -7.39
C LEU A 130 20.04 -18.47 -8.51
N LEU A 131 20.62 -18.46 -9.71
CA LEU A 131 20.04 -17.77 -10.88
C LEU A 131 18.96 -18.62 -11.57
N THR A 132 19.17 -19.94 -11.64
CA THR A 132 18.25 -20.83 -12.35
C THR A 132 17.12 -21.35 -11.46
N GLY A 133 17.32 -21.42 -10.14
CA GLY A 133 16.39 -22.05 -9.20
C GLY A 133 16.23 -23.56 -9.43
N VAL A 134 17.14 -24.19 -10.18
CA VAL A 134 17.14 -25.62 -10.53
C VAL A 134 18.33 -26.30 -9.86
N GLY A 135 18.24 -27.61 -9.59
CA GLY A 135 19.29 -28.37 -8.92
C GLY A 135 19.01 -28.50 -7.43
N TYR A 136 19.92 -28.03 -6.57
CA TYR A 136 19.76 -28.04 -5.11
C TYR A 136 18.40 -27.52 -4.65
N PHE A 137 17.94 -26.39 -5.19
CA PHE A 137 16.67 -25.77 -4.78
C PHE A 137 15.42 -26.59 -5.11
N ASN A 138 15.49 -27.54 -6.06
CA ASN A 138 14.33 -28.34 -6.46
C ASN A 138 13.78 -29.23 -5.34
N GLN A 139 14.64 -29.65 -4.41
CA GLN A 139 14.27 -30.47 -3.25
C GLN A 139 14.11 -29.65 -1.96
N THR A 140 14.20 -28.31 -2.04
CA THR A 140 14.07 -27.44 -0.87
C THR A 140 12.65 -26.94 -0.69
N VAL A 141 12.32 -26.55 0.54
CA VAL A 141 11.07 -25.86 0.92
C VAL A 141 10.89 -24.48 0.25
N LEU A 142 11.81 -24.07 -0.64
CA LEU A 142 11.65 -22.86 -1.45
C LEU A 142 10.46 -22.99 -2.41
N PHE A 143 10.24 -24.17 -2.98
CA PHE A 143 9.19 -24.43 -3.97
C PHE A 143 8.10 -25.34 -3.43
N TYR A 144 6.92 -25.25 -4.04
CA TYR A 144 5.72 -26.00 -3.69
C TYR A 144 5.96 -27.50 -3.48
N GLY A 145 6.77 -28.14 -4.33
CA GLY A 145 7.05 -29.58 -4.29
C GLY A 145 7.91 -30.05 -3.13
N GLY A 146 8.54 -29.14 -2.37
CA GLY A 146 9.29 -29.47 -1.15
C GLY A 146 8.40 -29.69 0.09
N TYR A 147 7.09 -29.46 -0.05
CA TYR A 147 6.10 -29.63 1.00
C TYR A 147 5.31 -30.92 0.80
N ASN A 148 5.09 -31.67 1.88
CA ASN A 148 4.36 -32.93 1.85
C ASN A 148 2.94 -32.73 2.40
N GLY A 149 1.99 -33.54 1.92
CA GLY A 149 0.59 -33.52 2.38
C GLY A 149 0.32 -34.29 3.67
N GLU A 150 1.34 -34.92 4.26
CA GLU A 150 1.18 -35.75 5.44
C GLU A 150 0.97 -34.92 6.71
N VAL A 151 0.21 -35.47 7.66
CA VAL A 151 0.05 -34.88 8.99
C VAL A 151 1.36 -35.05 9.74
N ILE A 152 1.98 -33.93 10.09
CA ILE A 152 3.21 -33.93 10.88
C ILE A 152 2.84 -34.33 12.31
N VAL A 153 3.14 -35.58 12.67
CA VAL A 153 2.82 -36.17 13.98
C VAL A 153 3.82 -35.67 15.02
N SER A 154 3.57 -34.48 15.55
CA SER A 154 3.94 -34.14 16.94
C SER A 154 2.63 -33.86 17.69
N LYS A 155 2.58 -34.02 19.02
CA LYS A 155 1.39 -33.62 19.79
C LYS A 155 1.48 -32.09 20.01
N PRO A 156 0.63 -31.24 19.41
CA PRO A 156 -0.61 -31.51 18.65
C PRO A 156 -0.40 -31.73 17.14
N ALA A 157 -1.23 -32.60 16.55
CA ALA A 157 -1.13 -32.99 15.15
C ALA A 157 -1.23 -31.77 14.21
N TYR A 158 -0.22 -31.58 13.36
CA TYR A 158 -0.16 -30.44 12.44
C TYR A 158 -0.51 -30.88 11.02
N ASN A 159 -1.71 -30.54 10.56
CA ASN A 159 -2.14 -30.83 9.19
C ASN A 159 -1.56 -29.79 8.22
N MET A 160 -0.62 -30.23 7.39
CA MET A 160 0.09 -29.37 6.46
C MET A 160 -0.81 -28.80 5.35
N GLN A 161 -1.79 -29.58 4.87
CA GLN A 161 -2.72 -29.16 3.82
C GLN A 161 -3.57 -27.97 4.28
N LEU A 162 -4.13 -28.07 5.49
CA LEU A 162 -4.94 -27.01 6.08
C LEU A 162 -4.09 -25.79 6.43
N ALA A 163 -2.91 -26.01 7.01
CA ALA A 163 -1.97 -24.94 7.31
C ALA A 163 -1.61 -24.14 6.05
N TYR A 164 -1.30 -24.83 4.95
CA TYR A 164 -0.99 -24.21 3.66
C TYR A 164 -2.17 -23.40 3.12
N PHE A 165 -3.37 -24.00 3.08
CA PHE A 165 -4.57 -23.33 2.59
C PHE A 165 -4.91 -22.08 3.41
N PHE A 166 -5.00 -22.20 4.74
CA PHE A 166 -5.37 -21.09 5.60
C PHE A 166 -4.30 -20.01 5.66
N THR A 167 -3.02 -20.36 5.57
CA THR A 167 -1.93 -19.37 5.55
C THR A 167 -1.94 -18.55 4.27
N ILE A 168 -2.11 -19.20 3.10
CA ILE A 168 -2.24 -18.48 1.83
C ILE A 168 -3.56 -17.68 1.79
N ALA A 169 -4.67 -18.24 2.25
CA ALA A 169 -5.94 -17.54 2.33
C ALA A 169 -5.87 -16.34 3.28
N ALA A 170 -5.25 -16.49 4.45
CA ALA A 170 -5.00 -15.39 5.39
C ALA A 170 -4.11 -14.34 4.74
N TYR A 171 -3.01 -14.72 4.10
CA TYR A 171 -2.14 -13.78 3.40
C TYR A 171 -2.88 -12.98 2.29
N LEU A 172 -3.65 -13.66 1.44
CA LEU A 172 -4.42 -13.02 0.37
C LEU A 172 -5.57 -12.17 0.92
N LYS A 173 -6.22 -12.60 2.01
CA LYS A 173 -7.33 -11.89 2.67
C LYS A 173 -6.87 -10.71 3.54
N ASP A 174 -5.77 -10.87 4.28
CA ASP A 174 -5.17 -9.84 5.15
C ASP A 174 -4.65 -8.66 4.32
N LEU A 175 -4.17 -8.92 3.10
CA LEU A 175 -3.83 -7.88 2.13
C LEU A 175 -5.07 -7.06 1.72
N VAL A 176 -6.22 -7.67 1.49
CA VAL A 176 -7.45 -6.96 1.10
C VAL A 176 -8.00 -6.13 2.26
N PHE A 177 -8.16 -6.76 3.41
CA PHE A 177 -8.93 -6.19 4.51
C PHE A 177 -8.15 -5.08 5.25
N PHE A 178 -6.88 -5.29 5.59
CA PHE A 178 -6.11 -4.33 6.38
C PHE A 178 -5.67 -3.10 5.57
N LEU A 179 -5.45 -3.25 4.26
CA LEU A 179 -4.91 -2.19 3.40
C LEU A 179 -6.00 -1.37 2.70
N LEU A 180 -7.13 -1.96 2.29
CA LEU A 180 -8.25 -1.17 1.75
C LEU A 180 -8.89 -0.31 2.83
N LEU A 181 -9.11 -0.84 4.04
CA LEU A 181 -9.74 -0.09 5.14
C LEU A 181 -8.87 1.07 5.64
N LEU A 182 -7.55 0.88 5.79
CA LEU A 182 -6.66 1.93 6.27
C LEU A 182 -6.24 2.93 5.18
N SER A 183 -6.06 2.48 3.94
CA SER A 183 -5.64 3.37 2.84
C SER A 183 -6.80 4.16 2.26
N MET A 184 -7.97 3.56 2.01
CA MET A 184 -9.13 4.32 1.54
C MET A 184 -9.60 5.31 2.61
N SER A 185 -9.71 4.89 3.88
CA SER A 185 -10.15 5.78 4.97
C SER A 185 -9.24 7.02 5.13
N ARG A 186 -7.91 6.85 5.10
CA ARG A 186 -6.96 7.97 5.28
C ARG A 186 -6.74 8.79 4.01
N SER A 187 -6.84 8.17 2.84
CA SER A 187 -6.65 8.80 1.53
C SER A 187 -7.85 9.66 1.11
N PHE A 188 -9.07 9.12 1.27
CA PHE A 188 -10.31 9.84 0.97
C PHE A 188 -10.55 11.02 1.91
N GLN A 189 -10.09 10.95 3.16
CA GLN A 189 -10.24 12.05 4.12
C GLN A 189 -9.36 13.27 3.81
N LYS A 190 -8.25 13.12 3.07
CA LYS A 190 -7.25 14.20 2.91
C LYS A 190 -7.20 14.86 1.53
N ASN A 191 -7.70 14.22 0.47
CA ASN A 191 -7.36 14.63 -0.92
C ASN A 191 -8.54 14.97 -1.83
N PHE A 192 -9.77 15.07 -1.32
CA PHE A 192 -10.93 15.36 -2.17
C PHE A 192 -11.07 16.86 -2.45
N VAL A 193 -10.35 17.34 -3.47
CA VAL A 193 -10.64 18.62 -4.13
C VAL A 193 -11.00 18.33 -5.58
N LEU A 194 -12.25 18.63 -5.91
CA LEU A 194 -12.88 18.53 -7.22
C LEU A 194 -12.08 19.31 -8.28
N GLU A 195 -11.72 18.64 -9.38
CA GLU A 195 -11.21 19.27 -10.59
C GLU A 195 -12.43 19.69 -11.44
N THR A 196 -12.73 20.99 -11.48
CA THR A 196 -13.65 21.59 -12.45
C THR A 196 -12.82 22.11 -13.62
N GLY A 197 -12.83 21.37 -14.72
CA GLY A 197 -12.37 21.79 -16.03
C GLY A 197 -13.00 20.89 -17.09
N PRO A 198 -13.38 21.41 -18.27
CA PRO A 198 -14.00 20.59 -19.30
C PRO A 198 -12.96 19.59 -19.82
N VAL A 199 -13.10 18.33 -19.42
CA VAL A 199 -12.33 17.24 -20.01
C VAL A 199 -12.99 16.93 -21.35
N SER A 200 -12.32 17.29 -22.43
CA SER A 200 -12.69 16.90 -23.79
C SER A 200 -12.83 15.37 -23.83
N GLY A 201 -14.05 14.93 -24.13
CA GLY A 201 -14.38 13.53 -24.34
C GLY A 201 -13.61 12.91 -25.51
N GLU A 202 -13.75 11.59 -25.64
CA GLU A 202 -13.27 10.74 -26.75
C GLU A 202 -11.89 10.05 -26.57
N ALA A 203 -11.18 10.19 -25.44
CA ALA A 203 -9.91 9.44 -25.23
C ALA A 203 -10.09 7.94 -24.92
N TRP A 204 -11.27 7.50 -24.50
CA TRP A 204 -11.55 6.08 -24.21
C TRP A 204 -11.89 5.27 -25.48
N ARG A 205 -12.25 5.93 -26.59
CA ARG A 205 -12.46 5.29 -27.90
C ARG A 205 -11.15 4.89 -28.57
N LEU A 206 -10.03 5.51 -28.21
CA LEU A 206 -8.67 5.15 -28.65
C LEU A 206 -8.13 3.89 -27.97
N LEU A 207 -8.69 3.49 -26.82
CA LEU A 207 -8.31 2.27 -26.11
C LEU A 207 -8.99 1.01 -26.68
N CYS A 208 -9.88 1.16 -27.66
CA CYS A 208 -10.56 0.06 -28.35
C CYS A 208 -10.16 -0.10 -29.82
N SER A 209 -9.16 0.64 -30.32
CA SER A 209 -8.64 0.47 -31.68
C SER A 209 -7.35 -0.36 -31.66
N TRP A 210 -7.43 -1.59 -31.16
CA TRP A 210 -6.44 -2.61 -31.52
C TRP A 210 -7.18 -3.81 -32.11
N ASP A 211 -7.02 -3.95 -33.42
CA ASP A 211 -7.63 -4.97 -34.25
C ASP A 211 -6.99 -6.34 -33.98
N PHE A 212 -7.77 -7.27 -33.43
CA PHE A 212 -7.47 -8.70 -33.45
C PHE A 212 -7.85 -9.24 -34.83
N SER A 213 -6.99 -9.02 -35.82
CA SER A 213 -7.01 -9.81 -37.05
C SER A 213 -5.91 -10.86 -36.99
N VAL A 214 -6.16 -11.92 -36.22
CA VAL A 214 -5.55 -13.24 -36.46
C VAL A 214 -6.70 -14.23 -36.67
N VAL A 215 -7.38 -14.08 -37.80
CA VAL A 215 -8.29 -15.11 -38.34
C VAL A 215 -7.46 -15.93 -39.33
N ASN A 216 -6.72 -16.91 -38.81
CA ASN A 216 -6.41 -18.10 -39.59
C ASN A 216 -5.99 -19.27 -38.67
N GLU A 217 -6.96 -20.13 -38.34
CA GLU A 217 -6.78 -21.35 -37.55
C GLU A 217 -5.75 -22.32 -38.19
N LYS A 218 -5.52 -22.18 -39.50
CA LYS A 218 -4.61 -23.04 -40.28
C LYS A 218 -3.14 -22.58 -40.29
N ALA A 219 -2.84 -21.36 -39.82
CA ALA A 219 -1.45 -20.87 -39.67
C ALA A 219 -0.82 -21.24 -38.31
N ILE A 220 -1.64 -21.61 -37.32
CA ILE A 220 -1.21 -21.89 -35.94
C ILE A 220 -0.74 -23.35 -35.77
N GLN A 221 -1.19 -24.26 -36.63
CA GLN A 221 -0.94 -25.69 -36.48
C GLN A 221 0.45 -26.15 -36.98
N TYR A 222 1.12 -25.39 -37.86
CA TYR A 222 2.40 -25.81 -38.47
C TYR A 222 3.66 -25.29 -37.76
N ASN A 223 3.53 -24.29 -36.87
CA ASN A 223 4.66 -23.76 -36.08
C ASN A 223 4.70 -24.31 -34.62
N LYS A 224 3.82 -25.27 -34.31
CA LYS A 224 3.56 -25.75 -32.95
C LYS A 224 4.64 -26.71 -32.42
N ASN A 225 5.44 -27.33 -33.30
CA ASN A 225 6.40 -28.38 -32.89
C ASN A 225 7.88 -27.98 -32.96
N ASN A 226 8.23 -26.79 -33.48
CA ASN A 226 9.64 -26.34 -33.53
C ASN A 226 9.99 -25.27 -32.47
N LEU A 227 9.00 -24.52 -31.96
CA LEU A 227 9.21 -23.54 -30.89
C LEU A 227 9.23 -24.18 -29.49
N ALA A 228 8.48 -25.27 -29.27
CA ALA A 228 8.47 -26.00 -28.00
C ALA A 228 9.78 -26.78 -27.75
N ILE A 229 10.46 -27.21 -28.82
CA ILE A 229 11.72 -27.97 -28.74
C ILE A 229 12.93 -27.03 -28.59
N GLN A 230 12.87 -25.79 -29.08
CA GLN A 230 13.93 -24.79 -28.81
C GLN A 230 13.78 -24.06 -27.45
N LEU A 231 12.59 -23.97 -26.87
CA LEU A 231 12.42 -23.37 -25.53
C LEU A 231 12.99 -24.22 -24.38
N LYS A 232 13.38 -25.47 -24.66
CA LYS A 232 14.05 -26.35 -23.70
C LYS A 232 15.55 -26.02 -23.54
N ALA A 233 16.12 -25.21 -24.43
CA ALA A 233 17.58 -24.98 -24.50
C ALA A 233 18.11 -23.78 -23.69
N SER A 234 17.26 -22.96 -23.08
CA SER A 234 17.72 -22.04 -22.03
C SER A 234 16.57 -21.66 -21.10
N THR A 235 16.61 -22.19 -19.88
CA THR A 235 15.69 -21.90 -18.76
C THR A 235 15.58 -20.41 -18.38
N LEU A 236 16.43 -19.56 -19.00
CA LEU A 236 16.53 -18.11 -18.82
C LEU A 236 16.04 -17.28 -20.03
N LEU A 237 15.69 -17.88 -21.18
CA LEU A 237 15.26 -17.12 -22.36
C LEU A 237 14.00 -16.30 -22.09
N LEU A 238 12.94 -16.96 -21.63
CA LEU A 238 11.65 -16.33 -21.34
C LEU A 238 11.77 -15.14 -20.36
N PRO A 239 12.43 -15.28 -19.18
CA PRO A 239 12.55 -14.16 -18.27
C PRO A 239 13.43 -13.02 -18.80
N VAL A 240 14.44 -13.32 -19.62
CA VAL A 240 15.26 -12.28 -20.31
C VAL A 240 14.42 -11.52 -21.34
N VAL A 241 13.65 -12.22 -22.19
CA VAL A 241 12.78 -11.59 -23.20
C VAL A 241 11.75 -10.68 -22.53
N VAL A 242 11.08 -11.16 -21.48
CA VAL A 242 10.08 -10.37 -20.75
C VAL A 242 10.71 -9.13 -20.12
N SER A 243 11.87 -9.28 -19.48
CA SER A 243 12.60 -8.15 -18.87
C SER A 243 13.08 -7.14 -19.91
N LEU A 244 13.50 -7.62 -21.08
CA LEU A 244 13.90 -6.78 -22.21
C LEU A 244 12.72 -5.99 -22.78
N ILE A 245 11.54 -6.61 -22.94
CA ILE A 245 10.31 -5.92 -23.36
C ILE A 245 9.94 -4.83 -22.35
N ASN A 246 9.97 -5.14 -21.06
CA ASN A 246 9.69 -4.18 -19.98
C ASN A 246 10.68 -3.00 -19.95
N LEU A 247 11.89 -3.18 -20.45
CA LEU A 247 12.89 -2.12 -20.57
C LEU A 247 12.73 -1.29 -21.86
N ILE A 248 12.58 -1.97 -23.01
CA ILE A 248 12.60 -1.32 -24.33
C ILE A 248 11.30 -0.59 -24.63
N VAL A 249 10.13 -1.19 -24.36
CA VAL A 249 8.85 -0.63 -24.77
C VAL A 249 8.56 0.74 -24.11
N PRO A 250 8.85 0.97 -22.83
CA PRO A 250 8.73 2.30 -22.24
C PRO A 250 9.67 3.36 -22.85
N LEU A 251 10.83 2.95 -23.39
CA LEU A 251 11.71 3.85 -24.15
C LEU A 251 11.06 4.23 -25.49
N LEU A 252 10.44 3.27 -26.18
CA LEU A 252 9.69 3.53 -27.41
C LEU A 252 8.51 4.48 -27.16
N TYR A 253 7.77 4.30 -26.05
CA TYR A 253 6.71 5.23 -25.66
C TYR A 253 7.23 6.65 -25.41
N SER A 254 8.43 6.78 -24.87
CA SER A 254 9.07 8.09 -24.70
C SER A 254 9.34 8.77 -26.04
N LEU A 255 9.81 8.02 -27.04
CA LEU A 255 10.04 8.53 -28.40
C LEU A 255 8.73 8.94 -29.07
N ILE A 256 7.69 8.09 -28.98
CA ILE A 256 6.35 8.38 -29.50
C ILE A 256 5.77 9.64 -28.84
N SER A 257 5.98 9.82 -27.53
CA SER A 257 5.49 10.99 -26.80
C SER A 257 6.17 12.32 -27.17
N THR A 258 7.27 12.27 -27.93
CA THR A 258 7.91 13.47 -28.50
C THR A 258 7.24 13.88 -29.80
N ILE A 259 6.66 12.92 -30.53
CA ILE A 259 5.87 13.13 -31.74
C ILE A 259 4.45 13.59 -31.38
N GLU A 260 3.89 13.04 -30.30
CA GLU A 260 2.58 13.43 -29.81
C GLU A 260 2.62 14.79 -29.07
N SER A 261 2.14 15.85 -29.74
CA SER A 261 2.02 17.17 -29.13
C SER A 261 0.84 17.21 -28.15
N TYR A 262 1.10 16.99 -26.86
CA TYR A 262 0.10 17.13 -25.80
C TYR A 262 -0.02 18.57 -25.32
N SER A 263 -1.24 19.14 -25.34
CA SER A 263 -1.49 20.50 -24.84
C SER A 263 -1.32 20.63 -23.32
N ASN A 264 -1.56 19.54 -22.57
CA ASN A 264 -1.46 19.52 -21.11
C ASN A 264 -0.34 18.56 -20.65
N PRO A 265 0.70 19.05 -19.93
CA PRO A 265 1.81 18.21 -19.46
C PRO A 265 1.37 17.10 -18.49
N ARG A 266 0.25 17.28 -17.76
CA ARG A 266 -0.29 16.23 -16.88
C ARG A 266 -0.90 15.08 -17.68
N ALA A 267 -1.60 15.39 -18.77
CA ALA A 267 -2.20 14.38 -19.64
C ALA A 267 -1.10 13.49 -20.26
N LYS A 268 0.03 14.09 -20.66
CA LYS A 268 1.21 13.36 -21.15
C LYS A 268 1.70 12.31 -20.12
N ILE A 269 1.82 12.69 -18.85
CA ILE A 269 2.26 11.78 -17.77
C ILE A 269 1.24 10.65 -17.57
N TYR A 270 -0.06 10.96 -17.47
CA TYR A 270 -1.09 9.94 -17.26
C TYR A 270 -1.21 8.96 -18.42
N ILE A 271 -1.11 9.42 -19.67
CA ILE A 271 -1.15 8.55 -20.85
C ILE A 271 0.06 7.61 -20.86
N SER A 272 1.26 8.12 -20.52
CA SER A 272 2.46 7.29 -20.40
C SER A 272 2.32 6.21 -19.32
N ILE A 273 1.74 6.57 -18.16
CA ILE A 273 1.42 5.62 -17.08
C ILE A 273 0.44 4.55 -17.56
N ILE A 274 -0.67 4.95 -18.19
CA ILE A 274 -1.72 4.03 -18.66
C ILE A 274 -1.15 3.03 -19.67
N ARG A 275 -0.39 3.50 -20.67
CA ARG A 275 0.25 2.62 -21.67
C ARG A 275 1.20 1.61 -21.00
N SER A 276 1.98 2.06 -20.04
CA SER A 276 2.92 1.21 -19.29
C SER A 276 2.21 0.18 -18.42
N VAL A 277 1.09 0.55 -17.80
CA VAL A 277 0.24 -0.37 -17.01
C VAL A 277 -0.38 -1.42 -17.93
N ILE A 278 -0.97 -1.03 -19.06
CA ILE A 278 -1.60 -1.96 -20.00
C ILE A 278 -0.57 -2.99 -20.49
N LEU A 279 0.61 -2.54 -20.93
CA LEU A 279 1.69 -3.44 -21.34
C LEU A 279 2.00 -4.50 -20.28
N LYS A 280 2.22 -4.05 -19.04
CA LYS A 280 2.57 -4.95 -17.92
C LYS A 280 1.45 -5.94 -17.59
N MET A 281 0.19 -5.49 -17.62
CA MET A 281 -0.97 -6.35 -17.38
C MET A 281 -1.17 -7.36 -18.50
N SER A 282 -0.96 -6.97 -19.76
CA SER A 282 -1.01 -7.89 -20.90
C SER A 282 0.07 -8.97 -20.80
N ILE A 283 1.30 -8.61 -20.46
CA ILE A 283 2.39 -9.58 -20.25
C ILE A 283 2.05 -10.55 -19.12
N LEU A 284 1.58 -10.05 -17.98
CA LEU A 284 1.16 -10.90 -16.86
C LEU A 284 -0.01 -11.81 -17.25
N GLY A 285 -1.00 -11.30 -17.98
CA GLY A 285 -2.15 -12.08 -18.46
C GLY A 285 -1.72 -13.24 -19.36
N ILE A 286 -0.82 -12.99 -20.31
CA ILE A 286 -0.27 -14.02 -21.21
C ILE A 286 0.51 -15.08 -20.43
N LEU A 287 1.35 -14.66 -19.48
CA LEU A 287 2.13 -15.58 -18.64
C LEU A 287 1.22 -16.44 -17.76
N CYS A 288 0.22 -15.85 -17.11
CA CYS A 288 -0.76 -16.58 -16.31
C CYS A 288 -1.56 -17.55 -17.18
N PHE A 289 -2.02 -17.14 -18.36
CA PHE A 289 -2.73 -18.02 -19.29
C PHE A 289 -1.86 -19.24 -19.68
N TYR A 290 -0.57 -19.00 -19.99
CA TYR A 290 0.39 -20.05 -20.27
C TYR A 290 0.57 -21.01 -19.07
N TRP A 291 0.82 -20.47 -17.88
CA TRP A 291 1.03 -21.25 -16.66
C TRP A 291 -0.17 -22.08 -16.26
N LEU A 292 -1.39 -21.59 -16.48
CA LEU A 292 -2.61 -22.27 -16.04
C LEU A 292 -3.19 -23.26 -17.04
N ASN A 293 -2.97 -23.06 -18.35
CA ASN A 293 -3.60 -23.90 -19.38
C ASN A 293 -2.62 -24.84 -20.10
N PHE A 294 -1.32 -24.53 -20.14
CA PHE A 294 -0.36 -25.34 -20.89
C PHE A 294 0.63 -26.11 -20.03
N VAL A 295 0.97 -25.59 -18.85
CA VAL A 295 1.93 -26.23 -17.96
C VAL A 295 1.34 -27.47 -17.25
N PRO A 296 0.09 -27.46 -16.74
CA PRO A 296 -0.47 -28.63 -16.04
C PRO A 296 -0.61 -29.87 -16.94
N ASP A 297 -0.93 -29.68 -18.22
CA ASP A 297 -1.11 -30.78 -19.19
C ASP A 297 0.22 -31.37 -19.68
N ASN A 298 1.36 -30.77 -19.34
CA ASN A 298 2.66 -31.20 -19.84
C ASN A 298 3.27 -32.30 -18.98
N ILE A 299 3.08 -33.55 -19.40
CA ILE A 299 3.57 -34.78 -18.74
C ILE A 299 5.09 -34.76 -18.45
N SER A 300 5.88 -34.00 -19.23
CA SER A 300 7.33 -33.91 -19.00
C SER A 300 7.73 -33.09 -17.77
N VAL A 301 6.77 -32.40 -17.15
CA VAL A 301 6.96 -31.57 -15.96
C VAL A 301 6.40 -32.35 -14.76
N GLY A 302 7.28 -33.08 -14.04
CA GLY A 302 6.83 -33.95 -12.94
C GLY A 302 6.02 -33.24 -11.84
N CYS A 303 6.37 -31.99 -11.53
CA CYS A 303 5.66 -31.14 -10.57
C CYS A 303 5.39 -29.77 -11.18
N TRP A 304 4.20 -29.57 -11.76
CA TRP A 304 3.89 -28.37 -12.54
C TRP A 304 3.83 -27.11 -11.68
N GLU A 305 3.36 -27.20 -10.44
CA GLU A 305 3.28 -26.09 -9.48
C GLU A 305 4.67 -25.56 -9.14
N SER A 306 5.63 -26.48 -8.91
CA SER A 306 7.02 -26.11 -8.66
C SER A 306 7.67 -25.48 -9.88
N PHE A 307 7.31 -25.94 -11.08
CA PHE A 307 7.79 -25.33 -12.32
C PHE A 307 7.30 -23.88 -12.48
N VAL A 308 6.03 -23.61 -12.15
CA VAL A 308 5.48 -22.24 -12.14
C VAL A 308 6.22 -21.39 -11.10
N GLY A 309 6.41 -21.90 -9.88
CA GLY A 309 7.18 -21.21 -8.83
C GLY A 309 8.62 -20.88 -9.24
N GLN A 310 9.32 -21.82 -9.87
CA GLN A 310 10.67 -21.61 -10.41
C GLN A 310 10.68 -20.59 -11.56
N SER A 311 9.67 -20.62 -12.42
CA SER A 311 9.54 -19.67 -13.53
C SER A 311 9.35 -18.24 -13.02
N VAL A 312 8.49 -18.05 -12.02
CA VAL A 312 8.27 -16.76 -11.35
C VAL A 312 9.53 -16.29 -10.62
N TYR A 313 10.21 -17.19 -9.92
CA TYR A 313 11.48 -16.91 -9.24
C TYR A 313 12.56 -16.40 -10.21
N ARG A 314 12.78 -17.09 -11.34
CA ARG A 314 13.72 -16.65 -12.38
C ARG A 314 13.33 -15.30 -12.96
N LEU A 315 12.04 -15.08 -13.20
CA LEU A 315 11.54 -13.82 -13.72
C LEU A 315 11.81 -12.66 -12.76
N LEU A 316 11.66 -12.85 -11.44
CA LEU A 316 11.96 -11.84 -10.43
C LEU A 316 13.45 -11.49 -10.33
N ILE A 317 14.33 -12.49 -10.44
CA ILE A 317 15.78 -12.30 -10.39
C ILE A 317 16.27 -11.59 -11.64
N ILE A 318 15.84 -12.05 -12.82
CA ILE A 318 16.27 -11.44 -14.08
C ILE A 318 15.73 -10.00 -14.17
N ASP A 319 14.47 -9.76 -13.80
CA ASP A 319 13.92 -8.40 -13.67
C ASP A 319 14.74 -7.54 -12.70
N PHE A 320 15.18 -8.11 -11.56
CA PHE A 320 16.07 -7.41 -10.64
C PHE A 320 17.42 -7.06 -11.28
N ILE A 321 18.06 -7.99 -11.99
CA ILE A 321 19.32 -7.73 -12.71
C ILE A 321 19.13 -6.62 -13.74
N PHE A 322 18.07 -6.67 -14.55
CA PHE A 322 17.76 -5.61 -15.52
C PHE A 322 17.47 -4.27 -14.84
N CYS A 323 16.84 -4.27 -13.67
CA CYS A 323 16.66 -3.06 -12.87
C CYS A 323 18.01 -2.48 -12.42
N LEU A 324 18.94 -3.31 -11.93
CA LEU A 324 20.29 -2.89 -11.56
C LEU A 324 21.07 -2.31 -12.74
N LEU A 325 21.02 -3.00 -13.89
CA LEU A 325 21.63 -2.52 -15.13
C LEU A 325 20.99 -1.19 -15.58
N GLY A 326 19.67 -1.06 -15.46
CA GLY A 326 18.94 0.18 -15.77
C GLY A 326 19.38 1.36 -14.89
N ILE A 327 19.59 1.13 -13.59
CA ILE A 327 20.15 2.14 -12.68
C ILE A 327 21.57 2.52 -13.09
N PHE A 328 22.41 1.52 -13.37
CA PHE A 328 23.81 1.74 -13.73
C PHE A 328 23.97 2.48 -15.07
N PHE A 329 23.35 2.00 -16.15
CA PHE A 329 23.48 2.61 -17.47
C PHE A 329 22.60 3.86 -17.63
N GLY A 330 21.37 3.83 -17.14
CA GLY A 330 20.37 4.87 -17.36
C GLY A 330 20.54 6.10 -16.46
N GLU A 331 21.01 5.90 -15.22
CA GLU A 331 21.16 6.98 -14.23
C GLU A 331 22.64 7.32 -14.01
N PHE A 332 23.48 6.36 -13.61
CA PHE A 332 24.89 6.61 -13.30
C PHE A 332 25.73 6.96 -14.54
N LEU A 333 25.77 6.08 -15.55
CA LEU A 333 26.61 6.29 -16.73
C LEU A 333 26.15 7.52 -17.53
N ARG A 334 24.82 7.72 -17.65
CA ARG A 334 24.25 8.90 -18.29
C ARG A 334 24.67 10.20 -17.59
N ASN A 335 24.74 10.22 -16.25
CA ASN A 335 25.22 11.38 -15.50
C ASN A 335 26.71 11.66 -15.79
N VAL A 336 27.56 10.63 -15.79
CA VAL A 336 28.99 10.77 -16.08
C VAL A 336 29.21 11.30 -17.50
N ILE A 337 28.54 10.72 -18.49
CA ILE A 337 28.63 11.16 -19.90
C ILE A 337 28.08 12.58 -20.06
N GLY A 338 26.94 12.91 -19.43
CA GLY A 338 26.30 14.21 -19.51
C GLY A 338 27.11 15.34 -18.86
N THR A 339 27.96 15.03 -17.88
CA THR A 339 28.79 16.03 -17.17
C THR A 339 30.20 16.15 -17.76
N MET A 340 30.80 15.03 -18.21
CA MET A 340 32.17 15.04 -18.73
C MET A 340 32.27 15.10 -20.26
N CYS A 341 31.41 14.39 -20.99
CA CYS A 341 31.58 14.23 -22.45
C CYS A 341 30.64 15.13 -23.25
N ILE A 342 29.34 15.14 -22.94
CA ILE A 342 28.30 15.78 -23.75
C ILE A 342 27.36 16.57 -22.84
N GLN A 343 27.67 17.86 -22.64
CA GLN A 343 26.88 18.75 -21.79
C GLN A 343 25.43 18.95 -22.27
N SER A 344 25.14 18.70 -23.55
CA SER A 344 23.79 18.81 -24.12
C SER A 344 22.82 17.70 -23.67
N LEU A 345 23.34 16.54 -23.24
CA LEU A 345 22.50 15.42 -22.77
C LEU A 345 21.86 15.71 -21.40
N GLY A 346 22.48 16.61 -20.62
CA GLY A 346 22.08 16.96 -19.27
C GLY A 346 22.13 15.76 -18.30
N VAL A 347 21.81 16.04 -17.04
CA VAL A 347 21.68 15.00 -16.01
C VAL A 347 20.28 14.36 -16.05
N PRO A 348 20.16 13.05 -15.77
CA PRO A 348 18.88 12.37 -15.81
C PRO A 348 17.89 12.89 -14.77
N GLU A 349 16.61 12.98 -15.14
CA GLU A 349 15.52 13.30 -14.22
C GLU A 349 15.00 12.03 -13.53
N PHE A 350 14.70 12.13 -12.22
CA PHE A 350 14.15 11.02 -11.46
C PHE A 350 12.66 10.80 -11.77
N ASP A 351 12.35 9.88 -12.68
CA ASP A 351 10.97 9.52 -13.03
C ASP A 351 10.33 8.64 -11.95
N ILE A 352 9.56 9.28 -11.07
CA ILE A 352 8.84 8.61 -9.99
C ILE A 352 7.83 7.58 -10.54
N ALA A 353 7.14 7.90 -11.63
CA ALA A 353 6.05 7.07 -12.12
C ALA A 353 6.54 5.73 -12.67
N ARG A 354 7.59 5.76 -13.50
CA ARG A 354 8.21 4.53 -14.02
C ARG A 354 8.74 3.65 -12.90
N ASN A 355 9.50 4.26 -11.97
CA ASN A 355 10.06 3.55 -10.84
C ASN A 355 8.99 2.92 -9.94
N VAL A 356 7.85 3.58 -9.70
CA VAL A 356 6.74 3.00 -8.93
C VAL A 356 6.03 1.87 -9.71
N LEU A 357 5.83 2.01 -11.02
CA LEU A 357 5.22 0.98 -11.85
C LEU A 357 6.07 -0.30 -11.95
N ASP A 358 7.40 -0.17 -11.91
CA ASP A 358 8.32 -1.31 -11.83
C ASP A 358 8.20 -2.04 -10.49
N LEU A 359 8.06 -1.29 -9.39
CA LEU A 359 7.79 -1.87 -8.07
C LEU A 359 6.43 -2.58 -8.01
N ILE A 360 5.37 -1.99 -8.57
CA ILE A 360 4.03 -2.59 -8.63
C ILE A 360 4.06 -3.89 -9.43
N TYR A 361 4.72 -3.90 -10.60
CA TYR A 361 4.87 -5.09 -11.44
C TYR A 361 5.59 -6.22 -10.70
N ALA A 362 6.76 -5.93 -10.13
CA ALA A 362 7.53 -6.91 -9.36
C ALA A 362 6.73 -7.46 -8.17
N GLN A 363 5.96 -6.61 -7.49
CA GLN A 363 5.11 -7.04 -6.38
C GLN A 363 3.94 -7.93 -6.84
N THR A 364 3.33 -7.61 -7.99
CA THR A 364 2.25 -8.42 -8.57
C THR A 364 2.75 -9.81 -8.92
N LEU A 365 3.94 -9.89 -9.52
CA LEU A 365 4.59 -11.15 -9.84
C LEU A 365 4.95 -11.96 -8.58
N ALA A 366 5.42 -11.28 -7.52
CA ALA A 366 5.67 -11.92 -6.23
C ALA A 366 4.40 -12.48 -5.59
N TRP A 367 3.27 -11.77 -5.72
CA TRP A 367 1.97 -12.25 -5.24
C TRP A 367 1.46 -13.45 -6.03
N ILE A 368 1.68 -13.51 -7.34
CA ILE A 368 1.40 -14.70 -8.16
C ILE A 368 2.25 -15.89 -7.67
N GLY A 369 3.53 -15.64 -7.42
CA GLY A 369 4.49 -16.67 -7.03
C GLY A 369 4.31 -17.23 -5.63
N ILE A 370 3.69 -16.50 -4.69
CA ILE A 370 3.67 -16.91 -3.28
C ILE A 370 2.93 -18.22 -3.03
N TYR A 371 1.88 -18.49 -3.81
CA TYR A 371 1.15 -19.76 -3.74
C TYR A 371 2.02 -20.94 -4.19
N PHE A 372 2.95 -20.73 -5.11
CA PHE A 372 3.84 -21.76 -5.66
C PHE A 372 5.22 -21.78 -4.98
N SER A 373 5.57 -20.73 -4.24
CA SER A 373 6.85 -20.55 -3.55
C SER A 373 6.66 -19.65 -2.32
N PRO A 374 6.34 -20.24 -1.15
CA PRO A 374 6.06 -19.49 0.08
C PRO A 374 7.25 -18.64 0.60
N LEU A 375 8.48 -19.01 0.23
CA LEU A 375 9.71 -18.32 0.65
C LEU A 375 10.18 -17.25 -0.34
N LEU A 376 9.46 -17.03 -1.44
CA LEU A 376 9.70 -15.96 -2.40
C LEU A 376 9.73 -14.55 -1.77
N PRO A 377 9.00 -14.24 -0.67
CA PRO A 377 9.16 -12.98 0.06
C PRO A 377 10.58 -12.72 0.58
N VAL A 378 11.41 -13.75 0.86
CA VAL A 378 12.82 -13.56 1.24
C VAL A 378 13.58 -12.78 0.15
N MET A 379 13.45 -13.24 -1.09
CA MET A 379 14.08 -12.61 -2.25
C MET A 379 13.55 -11.21 -2.47
N GLN A 380 12.25 -11.00 -2.25
CA GLN A 380 11.64 -9.68 -2.39
C GLN A 380 12.11 -8.70 -1.31
N VAL A 381 12.27 -9.15 -0.05
CA VAL A 381 12.85 -8.33 1.03
C VAL A 381 14.29 -7.92 0.68
N LEU A 382 15.12 -8.87 0.23
CA LEU A 382 16.49 -8.60 -0.22
C LEU A 382 16.52 -7.60 -1.38
N LYS A 383 15.73 -7.84 -2.43
CA LYS A 383 15.59 -6.96 -3.60
C LYS A 383 15.21 -5.54 -3.19
N LEU A 384 14.15 -5.38 -2.40
CA LEU A 384 13.67 -4.07 -1.95
C LEU A 384 14.69 -3.35 -1.07
N PHE A 385 15.41 -4.08 -0.22
CA PHE A 385 16.47 -3.50 0.61
C PHE A 385 17.62 -2.96 -0.25
N ILE A 386 18.08 -3.72 -1.25
CA ILE A 386 19.13 -3.28 -2.17
C ILE A 386 18.65 -2.10 -3.03
N ILE A 387 17.44 -2.18 -3.59
CA ILE A 387 16.85 -1.10 -4.40
C ILE A 387 16.74 0.20 -3.60
N PHE A 388 16.40 0.14 -2.30
CA PHE A 388 16.31 1.33 -1.45
C PHE A 388 17.63 2.11 -1.45
N TYR A 389 18.75 1.43 -1.17
CA TYR A 389 20.06 2.09 -1.09
C TYR A 389 20.56 2.54 -2.45
N LEU A 390 20.39 1.72 -3.50
CA LEU A 390 20.82 2.10 -4.84
C LEU A 390 20.06 3.31 -5.37
N LYS A 391 18.74 3.36 -5.17
CA LYS A 391 17.94 4.53 -5.58
C LYS A 391 18.22 5.75 -4.73
N LYS A 392 18.55 5.59 -3.44
CA LYS A 392 19.03 6.70 -2.60
C LYS A 392 20.33 7.28 -3.17
N ILE A 393 21.31 6.43 -3.46
CA ILE A 393 22.61 6.86 -4.02
C ILE A 393 22.41 7.53 -5.37
N SER A 394 21.61 6.90 -6.25
CA SER A 394 21.35 7.43 -7.58
C SER A 394 20.64 8.79 -7.54
N LEU A 395 19.64 8.96 -6.66
CA LEU A 395 19.00 10.24 -6.46
C LEU A 395 19.98 11.32 -5.95
N SER A 396 20.87 10.95 -5.02
CA SER A 396 21.77 11.91 -4.38
C SER A 396 22.94 12.34 -5.24
N MET A 397 23.43 11.46 -6.13
CA MET A 397 24.67 11.68 -6.88
C MET A 397 24.45 11.82 -8.39
N ASN A 398 23.38 11.22 -8.94
CA ASN A 398 23.22 11.06 -10.39
C ASN A 398 22.02 11.80 -10.99
N CYS A 399 20.95 12.04 -10.22
CA CYS A 399 19.70 12.57 -10.75
C CYS A 399 19.38 13.99 -10.27
N GLN A 400 18.70 14.75 -11.13
CA GLN A 400 18.00 15.97 -10.72
C GLN A 400 16.61 15.65 -10.16
N PRO A 401 16.13 16.43 -9.17
CA PRO A 401 14.76 16.31 -8.70
C PRO A 401 13.77 16.65 -9.83
N PRO A 402 12.59 16.00 -9.87
CA PRO A 402 11.62 16.18 -10.95
C PRO A 402 11.10 17.63 -10.99
N LYS A 403 11.15 18.25 -12.18
CA LYS A 403 10.77 19.66 -12.41
C LYS A 403 9.26 19.89 -12.34
N HIS A 404 8.46 18.87 -12.61
CA HIS A 404 7.00 18.95 -12.60
C HIS A 404 6.43 18.42 -11.29
N THR A 405 6.08 19.32 -10.37
CA THR A 405 5.39 18.96 -9.13
C THR A 405 3.90 18.76 -9.38
N GLY A 406 3.51 17.60 -9.91
CA GLY A 406 2.19 17.07 -9.61
C GLY A 406 2.05 16.94 -8.08
N ARG A 407 0.87 17.23 -7.50
CA ARG A 407 0.67 17.10 -6.05
C ARG A 407 1.04 15.67 -5.63
N ALA A 408 2.14 15.51 -4.89
CA ALA A 408 2.70 14.22 -4.44
C ALA A 408 1.64 13.27 -3.86
N ALA A 409 0.65 13.84 -3.15
CA ALA A 409 -0.45 13.11 -2.56
C ALA A 409 -1.39 12.46 -3.61
N GLN A 410 -1.70 13.12 -4.73
CA GLN A 410 -2.60 12.57 -5.76
C GLN A 410 -1.95 11.41 -6.51
N ILE A 411 -0.68 11.56 -6.86
CA ILE A 411 0.11 10.51 -7.54
C ILE A 411 0.19 9.24 -6.67
N GLN A 412 0.42 9.41 -5.37
CA GLN A 412 0.44 8.29 -4.43
C GLN A 412 -0.91 7.55 -4.36
N THR A 413 -2.04 8.27 -4.42
CA THR A 413 -3.36 7.62 -4.44
C THR A 413 -3.61 6.82 -5.71
N VAL A 414 -3.13 7.31 -6.86
CA VAL A 414 -3.23 6.59 -8.13
C VAL A 414 -2.38 5.32 -8.09
N PHE A 415 -1.16 5.36 -7.56
CA PHE A 415 -0.31 4.18 -7.46
C PHE A 415 -0.84 3.13 -6.48
N ILE A 416 -1.39 3.57 -5.35
CA ILE A 416 -2.11 2.71 -4.43
C ILE A 416 -3.29 2.05 -5.17
N ALA A 417 -4.13 2.83 -5.84
CA ALA A 417 -5.24 2.28 -6.61
C ALA A 417 -4.79 1.28 -7.68
N LEU A 418 -3.72 1.58 -8.44
CA LEU A 418 -3.17 0.65 -9.44
C LEU A 418 -2.60 -0.63 -8.83
N LEU A 419 -2.00 -0.56 -7.64
CA LEU A 419 -1.54 -1.76 -6.94
C LEU A 419 -2.70 -2.65 -6.47
N PHE A 420 -3.82 -2.06 -6.04
CA PHE A 420 -4.94 -2.82 -5.47
C PHE A 420 -5.98 -3.28 -6.51
N PHE A 421 -6.35 -2.45 -7.48
CA PHE A 421 -7.45 -2.77 -8.40
C PHE A 421 -7.04 -3.77 -9.49
N PRO A 422 -6.14 -3.47 -10.45
CA PRO A 422 -5.79 -4.45 -11.49
C PRO A 422 -4.83 -5.54 -10.99
N SER A 423 -3.78 -5.16 -10.25
CA SER A 423 -2.74 -6.10 -9.82
C SER A 423 -3.27 -7.12 -8.81
N PHE A 424 -3.79 -6.68 -7.67
CA PHE A 424 -4.20 -7.61 -6.63
C PHE A 424 -5.45 -8.44 -7.01
N VAL A 425 -6.51 -7.81 -7.55
CA VAL A 425 -7.71 -8.56 -7.96
C VAL A 425 -7.35 -9.61 -9.03
N GLY A 426 -6.43 -9.28 -9.94
CA GLY A 426 -5.92 -10.24 -10.92
C GLY A 426 -5.23 -11.44 -10.27
N VAL A 427 -4.37 -11.22 -9.27
CA VAL A 427 -3.74 -12.34 -8.54
C VAL A 427 -4.74 -13.15 -7.76
N LEU A 428 -5.67 -12.51 -7.06
CA LEU A 428 -6.72 -13.21 -6.30
C LEU A 428 -7.55 -14.10 -7.22
N SER A 429 -7.96 -13.58 -8.39
CA SER A 429 -8.68 -14.35 -9.40
C SER A 429 -7.87 -15.55 -9.90
N MET A 430 -6.59 -15.35 -10.20
CA MET A 430 -5.69 -16.41 -10.66
C MET A 430 -5.52 -17.50 -9.59
N VAL A 431 -5.23 -17.14 -8.33
CA VAL A 431 -5.07 -18.12 -7.25
C VAL A 431 -6.40 -18.83 -6.95
N ALA A 432 -7.52 -18.10 -6.92
CA ALA A 432 -8.83 -18.70 -6.74
C ALA A 432 -9.14 -19.74 -7.83
N PHE A 433 -8.86 -19.42 -9.10
CA PHE A 433 -8.99 -20.38 -10.20
C PHE A 433 -8.08 -21.60 -10.01
N THR A 434 -6.81 -21.42 -9.61
CA THR A 434 -5.91 -22.55 -9.35
C THR A 434 -6.42 -23.48 -8.26
N VAL A 435 -6.94 -22.92 -7.16
CA VAL A 435 -7.38 -23.67 -5.98
C VAL A 435 -8.72 -24.38 -6.22
N TRP A 436 -9.58 -23.81 -7.05
CA TRP A 436 -10.93 -24.32 -7.29
C TRP A 436 -11.04 -25.22 -8.51
N SER A 437 -10.22 -24.99 -9.54
CA SER A 437 -10.44 -25.59 -10.87
C SER A 437 -9.31 -26.49 -11.35
N LEU A 438 -8.08 -26.34 -10.83
CA LEU A 438 -6.95 -27.14 -11.28
C LEU A 438 -6.69 -28.33 -10.36
N LYS A 439 -6.45 -29.48 -10.96
CA LYS A 439 -6.02 -30.68 -10.25
C LYS A 439 -4.55 -30.55 -9.81
N PRO A 440 -4.23 -30.76 -8.53
CA PRO A 440 -2.86 -30.72 -8.05
C PRO A 440 -2.07 -31.93 -8.59
N SER A 441 -0.75 -31.81 -8.64
CA SER A 441 0.13 -32.91 -9.03
C SER A 441 0.01 -34.12 -8.10
N ASP A 442 -0.06 -35.33 -8.66
CA ASP A 442 -0.23 -36.57 -7.89
C ASP A 442 1.00 -36.94 -7.05
N GLN A 443 2.20 -36.47 -7.42
CA GLN A 443 3.48 -36.89 -6.84
C GLN A 443 4.16 -35.84 -5.96
N CYS A 444 3.66 -34.60 -5.90
CA CYS A 444 4.35 -33.50 -5.21
C CYS A 444 3.39 -32.47 -4.59
N GLY A 445 3.87 -31.80 -3.54
CA GLY A 445 3.17 -30.69 -2.89
C GLY A 445 2.24 -31.06 -1.74
N PRO A 446 1.64 -30.07 -1.08
CA PRO A 446 0.74 -30.30 0.07
C PRO A 446 -0.53 -31.05 -0.34
N PHE A 447 -1.15 -30.74 -1.47
CA PHE A 447 -2.48 -31.26 -1.84
C PHE A 447 -2.45 -32.56 -2.67
N GLN A 448 -1.41 -33.38 -2.51
CA GLN A 448 -1.28 -34.67 -3.21
C GLN A 448 -2.50 -35.57 -2.96
N GLY A 449 -3.01 -36.21 -4.02
CA GLY A 449 -4.12 -37.17 -3.94
C GLY A 449 -5.51 -36.56 -3.83
N LEU A 450 -5.65 -35.22 -3.90
CA LEU A 450 -6.94 -34.53 -3.95
C LEU A 450 -7.30 -34.16 -5.39
N ASP A 451 -8.61 -34.11 -5.71
CA ASP A 451 -9.07 -33.67 -7.02
C ASP A 451 -8.89 -32.16 -7.22
N THR A 452 -9.07 -31.36 -6.17
CA THR A 452 -8.76 -29.93 -6.13
C THR A 452 -8.21 -29.54 -4.76
N PRO A 453 -7.33 -28.52 -4.66
CA PRO A 453 -6.85 -28.04 -3.37
C PRO A 453 -7.99 -27.64 -2.40
N PHE A 454 -9.10 -27.13 -2.94
CA PHE A 454 -10.28 -26.76 -2.16
C PHE A 454 -10.95 -27.95 -1.45
N HIS A 455 -10.81 -29.18 -1.97
CA HIS A 455 -11.36 -30.38 -1.31
C HIS A 455 -10.82 -30.62 0.10
N THR A 456 -9.65 -30.08 0.43
CA THR A 456 -9.10 -30.09 1.80
C THR A 456 -10.09 -29.50 2.83
N ILE A 457 -10.83 -28.46 2.44
CA ILE A 457 -11.80 -27.80 3.32
C ILE A 457 -13.03 -28.67 3.54
N PHE A 458 -13.49 -29.40 2.52
CA PHE A 458 -14.58 -30.36 2.69
C PHE A 458 -14.18 -31.48 3.65
N ASN A 459 -13.02 -32.12 3.43
CA ASN A 459 -12.52 -33.19 4.31
C ASN A 459 -12.35 -32.74 5.77
N TRP A 460 -11.88 -31.51 5.99
CA TRP A 460 -11.75 -30.93 7.32
C TRP A 460 -13.10 -30.63 7.96
N THR A 461 -14.06 -30.12 7.18
CA THR A 461 -15.40 -29.82 7.69
C THR A 461 -16.11 -31.11 8.10
N ASP A 462 -15.98 -32.19 7.33
CA ASP A 462 -16.52 -33.50 7.69
C ASP A 462 -15.87 -34.05 8.97
N SER A 463 -14.56 -33.88 9.13
CA SER A 463 -13.85 -34.29 10.36
C SER A 463 -14.28 -33.53 11.62
N ILE A 464 -14.89 -32.34 11.46
CA ILE A 464 -15.38 -31.50 12.56
C ILE A 464 -16.76 -31.93 13.05
N GLN A 465 -17.52 -32.65 12.23
CA GLN A 465 -18.84 -33.18 12.58
C GLN A 465 -18.77 -34.15 13.77
N ASP A 466 -17.65 -34.86 13.92
CA ASP A 466 -17.43 -35.82 15.00
C ASP A 466 -17.29 -35.18 16.39
N PHE A 467 -17.09 -33.85 16.45
CA PHE A 467 -16.93 -33.11 17.70
C PHE A 467 -18.21 -32.32 18.06
N PRO A 468 -18.92 -32.68 19.14
CA PRO A 468 -20.23 -32.10 19.46
C PRO A 468 -20.19 -30.60 19.80
N GLU A 469 -19.04 -30.06 20.25
CA GLU A 469 -18.86 -28.63 20.54
C GLU A 469 -18.71 -27.76 19.28
N SER A 470 -18.38 -28.34 18.13
CA SER A 470 -18.12 -27.64 16.87
C SER A 470 -19.19 -27.85 15.79
N ASN A 471 -20.31 -28.47 16.12
CA ASN A 471 -21.44 -28.69 15.19
C ASN A 471 -21.96 -27.39 14.54
N TRP A 472 -21.83 -26.25 15.21
CA TRP A 472 -22.22 -24.96 14.64
C TRP A 472 -21.34 -24.56 13.44
N VAL A 473 -20.07 -24.95 13.40
CA VAL A 473 -19.14 -24.64 12.30
C VAL A 473 -19.55 -25.42 11.05
N TRP A 474 -19.79 -26.72 11.21
CA TRP A 474 -20.25 -27.59 10.14
C TRP A 474 -21.61 -27.11 9.59
N TRP A 475 -22.57 -26.77 10.47
CA TRP A 475 -23.87 -26.26 10.05
C TRP A 475 -23.79 -24.96 9.23
N ILE A 476 -22.90 -24.02 9.62
CA ILE A 476 -22.65 -22.78 8.86
C ILE A 476 -22.06 -23.11 7.49
N PHE A 477 -21.06 -23.99 7.43
CA PHE A 477 -20.40 -24.31 6.18
C PHE A 477 -21.37 -24.94 5.17
N GLU A 478 -22.11 -25.96 5.61
CA GLU A 478 -23.00 -26.73 4.73
C GLU A 478 -24.24 -25.93 4.30
N ASN A 479 -24.85 -25.15 5.20
CA ASN A 479 -26.11 -24.45 4.88
C ASN A 479 -25.90 -23.02 4.34
N ILE A 480 -24.80 -22.35 4.70
CA ILE A 480 -24.57 -20.95 4.34
C ILE A 480 -23.52 -20.85 3.23
N LEU A 481 -22.31 -21.40 3.43
CA LEU A 481 -21.19 -21.22 2.50
C LEU A 481 -21.33 -22.04 1.21
N ARG A 482 -22.05 -23.17 1.25
CA ARG A 482 -22.38 -23.98 0.06
C ARG A 482 -23.56 -23.41 -0.75
N SER A 483 -24.36 -22.53 -0.15
CA SER A 483 -25.52 -21.94 -0.80
C SER A 483 -25.10 -20.82 -1.76
N GLU A 484 -25.44 -20.97 -3.04
CA GLU A 484 -25.22 -19.92 -4.06
C GLU A 484 -25.91 -18.60 -3.68
N LEU A 485 -27.07 -18.68 -3.01
CA LEU A 485 -27.85 -17.52 -2.57
C LEU A 485 -27.08 -16.62 -1.60
N PHE A 486 -26.18 -17.19 -0.79
CA PHE A 486 -25.38 -16.43 0.16
C PHE A 486 -24.43 -15.45 -0.55
N TYR A 487 -23.77 -15.91 -1.63
CA TYR A 487 -22.88 -15.06 -2.42
C TYR A 487 -23.64 -13.96 -3.17
N TYR A 488 -24.86 -14.24 -3.66
CA TYR A 488 -25.73 -13.22 -4.24
C TYR A 488 -26.16 -12.16 -3.20
N LEU A 489 -26.49 -12.57 -1.97
CA LEU A 489 -26.84 -11.64 -0.88
C LEU A 489 -25.65 -10.76 -0.49
N ILE A 490 -24.46 -11.33 -0.36
CA ILE A 490 -23.23 -10.54 -0.09
C ILE A 490 -22.98 -9.55 -1.24
N SER A 491 -23.09 -10.00 -2.48
CA SER A 491 -22.91 -9.14 -3.65
C SER A 491 -23.90 -7.97 -3.65
N LEU A 492 -25.17 -8.23 -3.33
CA LEU A 492 -26.20 -7.20 -3.20
C LEU A 492 -25.86 -6.19 -2.08
N ILE A 493 -25.43 -6.66 -0.92
CA ILE A 493 -25.02 -5.80 0.20
C ILE A 493 -23.84 -4.92 -0.23
N VAL A 494 -22.83 -5.49 -0.90
CA VAL A 494 -21.68 -4.74 -1.40
C VAL A 494 -22.11 -3.70 -2.42
N LEU A 495 -23.03 -4.01 -3.34
CA LEU A 495 -23.57 -3.06 -4.31
C LEU A 495 -24.32 -1.92 -3.63
N VAL A 496 -25.16 -2.20 -2.64
CA VAL A 496 -25.89 -1.17 -1.86
C VAL A 496 -24.90 -0.27 -1.11
N ILE A 497 -23.90 -0.84 -0.44
CA ILE A 497 -22.86 -0.06 0.24
C ILE A 497 -22.10 0.80 -0.76
N THR A 498 -21.70 0.24 -1.91
CA THR A 498 -20.96 0.98 -2.94
C THR A 498 -21.81 2.13 -3.50
N TYR A 499 -23.11 1.91 -3.72
CA TYR A 499 -24.05 2.95 -4.13
C TYR A 499 -24.17 4.06 -3.07
N PHE A 500 -24.31 3.71 -1.80
CA PHE A 500 -24.35 4.68 -0.70
C PHE A 500 -23.05 5.48 -0.59
N LEU A 501 -21.90 4.83 -0.69
CA LEU A 501 -20.60 5.49 -0.69
C LEU A 501 -20.45 6.43 -1.89
N TRP A 502 -20.91 6.01 -3.07
CA TRP A 502 -20.94 6.87 -4.26
C TRP A 502 -21.82 8.10 -4.05
N GLN A 503 -23.02 7.94 -3.48
CA GLN A 503 -23.91 9.06 -3.12
C GLN A 503 -23.25 10.02 -2.12
N ILE A 504 -22.62 9.51 -1.07
CA ILE A 504 -21.90 10.34 -0.08
C ILE A 504 -20.78 11.13 -0.77
N ILE A 505 -20.04 10.51 -1.70
CA ILE A 505 -18.98 11.20 -2.45
C ILE A 505 -19.59 12.33 -3.28
N GLN A 506 -20.70 12.10 -4.00
CA GLN A 506 -21.37 13.15 -4.78
C GLN A 506 -21.90 14.28 -3.90
N GLY A 507 -22.52 13.98 -2.76
CA GLY A 507 -23.00 14.98 -1.81
C GLY A 507 -21.87 15.86 -1.27
N ARG A 508 -20.71 15.25 -0.95
CA ARG A 508 -19.51 16.00 -0.53
C ARG A 508 -18.98 16.91 -1.64
N LYS A 509 -19.08 16.53 -2.92
CA LYS A 509 -18.70 17.41 -4.04
C LYS A 509 -19.52 18.69 -4.04
N GLN A 510 -20.84 18.57 -3.86
CA GLN A 510 -21.74 19.71 -3.87
C GLN A 510 -21.50 20.62 -2.67
N LEU A 511 -21.32 20.05 -1.47
CA LEU A 511 -21.01 20.81 -0.26
C LEU A 511 -19.72 21.64 -0.41
N ILE A 512 -18.66 21.05 -0.96
CA ILE A 512 -17.39 21.76 -1.18
C ILE A 512 -17.56 22.91 -2.18
N LYS A 513 -18.39 22.74 -3.21
CA LYS A 513 -18.69 23.80 -4.18
C LYS A 513 -19.34 25.00 -3.49
N THR A 514 -20.38 24.76 -2.70
CA THR A 514 -21.09 25.81 -1.96
C THR A 514 -20.18 26.52 -0.96
N LEU A 515 -19.32 25.79 -0.24
CA LEU A 515 -18.35 26.39 0.70
C LEU A 515 -17.34 27.30 -0.02
N ARG A 516 -16.89 26.94 -1.23
CA ARG A 516 -16.01 27.81 -2.02
C ARG A 516 -16.71 29.10 -2.46
N GLU A 517 -17.96 28.99 -2.89
CA GLU A 517 -18.77 30.14 -3.28
C GLU A 517 -18.95 31.09 -2.08
N GLN A 518 -19.20 30.56 -0.88
CA GLN A 518 -19.25 31.33 0.36
C GLN A 518 -17.93 32.06 0.66
N ILE A 519 -16.79 31.37 0.59
CA ILE A 519 -15.46 31.98 0.82
C ILE A 519 -15.19 33.13 -0.16
N VAL A 520 -15.55 32.95 -1.44
CA VAL A 520 -15.38 34.00 -2.46
C VAL A 520 -16.28 35.19 -2.19
N ASN A 521 -17.54 34.95 -1.79
CA ASN A 521 -18.48 36.03 -1.46
C ASN A 521 -18.06 36.79 -0.21
N GLU A 522 -17.65 36.11 0.86
CA GLU A 522 -17.10 36.76 2.05
C GLU A 522 -15.83 37.58 1.72
N GLY A 523 -14.98 37.08 0.81
CA GLY A 523 -13.81 37.80 0.31
C GLY A 523 -14.18 39.11 -0.39
N LYS A 524 -15.24 39.10 -1.20
CA LYS A 524 -15.76 40.30 -1.88
C LYS A 524 -16.34 41.31 -0.88
N ASP A 525 -17.12 40.85 0.09
CA ASP A 525 -17.71 41.73 1.12
C ASP A 525 -16.64 42.41 1.97
N LYS A 526 -15.59 41.67 2.37
CA LYS A 526 -14.45 42.25 3.09
C LYS A 526 -13.70 43.29 2.25
N ALA A 527 -13.48 43.02 0.96
CA ALA A 527 -12.85 43.97 0.05
C ALA A 527 -13.70 45.23 -0.14
N PHE A 528 -15.02 45.08 -0.26
CA PHE A 528 -15.96 46.19 -0.34
C PHE A 528 -15.93 47.06 0.93
N LEU A 529 -15.97 46.44 2.11
CA LEU A 529 -15.88 47.14 3.39
C LEU A 529 -14.55 47.87 3.57
N LEU A 530 -13.43 47.25 3.18
CA LEU A 530 -12.11 47.88 3.21
C LEU A 530 -12.03 49.11 2.29
N ASN A 531 -12.52 49.01 1.05
CA ASN A 531 -12.58 50.14 0.12
C ASN A 531 -13.44 51.28 0.68
N LYS A 532 -14.59 50.96 1.30
CA LYS A 532 -15.46 51.96 1.92
C LYS A 532 -14.77 52.64 3.10
N LEU A 533 -14.06 51.90 3.95
CA LEU A 533 -13.28 52.46 5.06
C LEU A 533 -12.13 53.35 4.56
N GLN A 534 -11.42 52.94 3.51
CA GLN A 534 -10.35 53.73 2.90
C GLN A 534 -10.88 55.05 2.32
N ASN A 535 -12.02 55.03 1.64
CA ASN A 535 -12.65 56.24 1.11
C ASN A 535 -13.05 57.20 2.25
N LEU A 536 -13.68 56.69 3.31
CA LEU A 536 -14.03 57.50 4.49
C LEU A 536 -12.78 58.06 5.20
N GLN A 537 -11.69 57.30 5.26
CA GLN A 537 -10.42 57.80 5.79
C GLN A 537 -9.81 58.88 4.90
N LYS A 538 -9.94 58.76 3.58
CA LYS A 538 -9.48 59.76 2.61
C LYS A 538 -10.28 61.06 2.75
N GLU A 539 -11.60 60.98 2.79
CA GLU A 539 -12.48 62.14 3.06
C GLU A 539 -12.15 62.81 4.40
N ARG A 540 -11.91 62.01 5.46
CA ARG A 540 -11.49 62.55 6.77
C ARG A 540 -10.13 63.26 6.68
N ARG A 541 -9.17 62.72 5.92
CA ARG A 541 -7.86 63.38 5.70
C ARG A 541 -8.00 64.67 4.89
N GLU A 542 -8.86 64.70 3.88
CA GLU A 542 -9.16 65.89 3.09
C GLU A 542 -9.82 66.98 3.95
N MET A 543 -10.81 66.61 4.79
CA MET A 543 -11.40 67.52 5.77
C MET A 543 -10.39 68.02 6.81
N ALA A 544 -9.46 67.17 7.27
CA ALA A 544 -8.40 67.57 8.20
C ALA A 544 -7.32 68.46 7.54
N SER A 545 -7.07 68.29 6.24
CA SER A 545 -6.19 69.14 5.44
C SER A 545 -6.82 70.49 5.11
N TYR A 546 -8.16 70.56 5.05
CA TYR A 546 -8.92 71.80 4.96
C TYR A 546 -9.03 72.47 6.34
N ARG A 547 -7.88 72.90 6.89
CA ARG A 547 -7.89 73.86 7.99
C ARG A 547 -8.03 75.25 7.37
N PRO A 548 -9.16 75.97 7.51
CA PRO A 548 -9.21 77.36 7.06
C PRO A 548 -8.17 78.15 7.86
N GLN A 549 -7.31 78.90 7.16
CA GLN A 549 -6.58 80.01 7.78
C GLN A 549 -7.61 81.06 8.21
N VAL A 550 -8.27 80.82 9.35
CA VAL A 550 -9.12 81.86 9.94
C VAL A 550 -8.18 82.90 10.53
N ARG A 551 -8.04 84.00 9.80
CA ARG A 551 -7.43 85.25 10.23
C ARG A 551 -8.30 85.87 11.35
N VAL A 552 -8.20 85.36 12.58
CA VAL A 552 -8.95 85.85 13.76
C VAL A 552 -8.29 87.09 14.42
N SER A 553 -7.52 87.91 13.70
CA SER A 553 -6.84 89.07 14.32
C SER A 553 -7.33 90.46 13.87
N ARG A 554 -8.45 90.59 13.15
CA ARG A 554 -8.88 91.93 12.69
C ARG A 554 -10.37 92.29 12.83
N VAL A 555 -11.18 91.43 13.46
CA VAL A 555 -12.63 91.71 13.65
C VAL A 555 -12.96 92.02 15.12
N LEU A 556 -12.16 91.55 16.08
CA LEU A 556 -12.36 91.84 17.51
C LEU A 556 -11.90 93.25 17.95
N SER A 557 -11.21 94.00 17.09
CA SER A 557 -10.88 95.43 17.34
C SER A 557 -11.94 96.40 16.83
N GLY A 558 -12.88 95.96 15.98
CA GLY A 558 -13.96 96.80 15.45
C GLY A 558 -15.24 96.80 16.29
N LEU A 559 -15.51 95.70 17.01
CA LEU A 559 -16.73 95.53 17.79
C LEU A 559 -16.68 96.17 19.19
N THR A 560 -15.50 96.53 19.67
CA THR A 560 -15.33 97.35 20.89
C THR A 560 -15.52 98.84 20.63
N TYR A 561 -15.31 99.33 19.39
CA TYR A 561 -15.59 100.73 19.02
C TYR A 561 -17.07 101.00 18.75
N PHE A 562 -17.82 100.00 18.27
CA PHE A 562 -19.23 100.20 17.90
C PHE A 562 -20.20 100.21 19.09
N LEU A 563 -19.84 99.57 20.23
CA LEU A 563 -20.69 99.56 21.42
C LEU A 563 -20.46 100.76 22.36
N PHE A 564 -19.48 101.63 22.08
CA PHE A 564 -19.31 102.91 22.78
C PHE A 564 -19.89 104.12 22.03
N ALA A 565 -20.22 103.99 20.72
CA ALA A 565 -20.68 105.11 19.90
C ALA A 565 -22.21 105.29 19.83
N SER A 566 -23.01 104.35 20.33
CA SER A 566 -24.48 104.47 20.36
C SER A 566 -25.01 105.17 21.62
N SER A 567 -24.21 106.07 22.20
CA SER A 567 -24.59 106.97 23.30
C SER A 567 -24.86 108.41 22.84
N TYR A 568 -25.03 108.69 21.54
CA TYR A 568 -25.38 110.03 21.04
C TYR A 568 -26.08 110.01 19.67
N ARG A 569 -27.41 109.81 19.66
CA ARG A 569 -28.46 110.58 18.93
C ARG A 569 -29.76 109.81 18.82
#